data_AF-A0AAP5QJY7-F1
#
_entry.id   AF-A0AAP5QJY7-F1
#
_cell.length_a   1.000
_cell.length_b   1.000
_cell.length_c   1.000
_cell.angle_alpha   90.00
_cell.angle_beta   90.00
_cell.angle_gamma   90.00
#
_symmetry.space_group_name_H-M   'P 1'
#
loop_
_entity.id
_entity.type
_entity.pdbx_description
1 polymer ?
#
loop_
_entity_poly.entity_id
_entity_poly.type
_entity_poly.pdbx_seq_one_letter_code
_entity_poly.pdbx_strand_id
1 'polypeptide(L)' 'MKTKKVTIPARDTNGFLIGFREVNALWECPTCGGGMGNPQLRQYTEDGFFGQIHTWENPCGHVAHYKNLQIAGDAE' A
#
# COMPACT_ATOMS: atom_id res chain seq x y z
N MET A 1 -0.08 -14.61 -10.74
CA MET A 1 -0.09 -13.28 -10.09
C MET A 1 0.13 -13.47 -8.60
N LYS A 2 1.17 -12.85 -8.02
CA LYS A 2 1.37 -12.90 -6.56
C LYS A 2 0.67 -11.70 -5.93
N THR A 3 -0.32 -11.96 -5.11
CA THR A 3 -0.91 -10.94 -4.22
C THR A 3 -0.13 -10.91 -2.91
N LYS A 4 -0.07 -9.74 -2.27
CA LYS A 4 0.38 -9.62 -0.88
C LYS A 4 -0.63 -8.82 -0.07
N LYS A 5 -0.84 -9.27 1.14
CA LYS A 5 -1.63 -8.60 2.17
C LYS A 5 -0.79 -7.48 2.78
N VAL A 6 -1.27 -6.24 2.70
CA VAL A 6 -0.59 -5.05 3.23
C VAL A 6 -1.58 -4.10 3.88
N THR A 7 -1.16 -3.49 4.99
CA THR A 7 -1.85 -2.40 5.67
C THR A 7 -1.41 -1.07 5.09
N ILE A 8 -2.36 -0.26 4.63
CA ILE A 8 -2.11 1.05 4.02
C ILE A 8 -2.98 2.12 4.70
N PRO A 9 -2.59 3.41 4.64
CA PRO A 9 -3.47 4.48 5.11
C PRO A 9 -4.74 4.54 4.26
N ALA A 10 -5.90 4.61 4.91
CA ALA A 10 -7.18 4.88 4.30
C ALA A 10 -7.40 6.39 4.27
N ARG A 11 -7.64 6.95 3.09
CA ARG A 11 -7.85 8.38 2.90
C ARG A 11 -9.23 8.65 2.28
N ASP A 12 -9.87 9.73 2.71
CA ASP A 12 -11.10 10.24 2.10
C ASP A 12 -10.84 10.86 0.71
N THR A 13 -11.90 11.19 -0.03
CA THR A 13 -11.87 11.96 -1.29
C THR A 13 -11.01 13.22 -1.25
N ASN A 14 -10.91 13.89 -0.10
CA ASN A 14 -10.08 15.08 0.10
C ASN A 14 -8.60 14.77 0.43
N GLY A 15 -8.23 13.49 0.54
CA GLY A 15 -6.87 13.05 0.87
C GLY A 15 -6.56 13.00 2.36
N PHE A 16 -7.49 13.39 3.24
CA PHE A 16 -7.32 13.30 4.69
C PHE A 16 -7.31 11.84 5.15
N LEU A 17 -6.42 11.52 6.09
CA LEU A 17 -6.38 10.21 6.73
C LEU A 17 -7.64 10.01 7.58
N ILE A 18 -8.32 8.90 7.33
CA ILE A 18 -9.51 8.47 8.07
C ILE A 18 -9.29 7.15 8.82
N GLY A 19 -8.10 6.57 8.71
CA GLY A 19 -7.70 5.35 9.41
C GLY A 19 -6.71 4.51 8.61
N PHE A 20 -6.63 3.22 8.94
CA PHE A 20 -5.78 2.25 8.27
C PHE A 20 -6.64 1.09 7.79
N ARG A 21 -6.31 0.52 6.63
CA ARG A 21 -7.01 -0.66 6.11
C ARG A 21 -6.02 -1.68 5.58
N GLU A 22 -6.39 -2.95 5.72
CA GLU A 22 -5.68 -4.06 5.10
C GLU A 22 -6.24 -4.32 3.70
N VAL A 23 -5.36 -4.55 2.74
CA VAL A 23 -5.73 -4.87 1.35
C VAL A 23 -4.88 -6.00 0.82
N ASN A 24 -5.45 -6.83 -0.05
CA ASN A 24 -4.71 -7.77 -0.88
C ASN A 24 -4.32 -7.04 -2.17
N ALA A 25 -3.05 -6.66 -2.32
CA ALA A 25 -2.56 -5.95 -3.49
C ALA A 25 -1.83 -6.90 -4.45
N LEU A 26 -2.05 -6.75 -5.75
CA LEU A 26 -1.19 -7.35 -6.76
C LEU A 26 0.24 -6.82 -6.56
N TRP A 27 1.20 -7.73 -6.38
CA TRP A 27 2.54 -7.37 -5.94
C TRP A 27 3.50 -7.04 -7.09
N GLU A 28 3.11 -6.04 -7.85
CA GLU A 28 3.80 -5.56 -9.06
C GLU A 28 3.89 -4.04 -9.06
N CYS A 29 5.01 -3.50 -9.55
CA CYS A 29 5.24 -2.07 -9.66
C CYS A 29 4.26 -1.51 -10.69
N PRO A 30 3.34 -0.61 -10.30
CA PRO A 30 2.31 -0.09 -11.21
C PRO A 30 2.88 0.76 -12.36
N THR A 31 4.14 1.18 -12.27
CA THR A 31 4.81 1.98 -13.29
C THR A 31 5.46 1.16 -14.40
N CYS A 32 6.08 0.03 -14.06
CA CYS A 32 6.91 -0.73 -15.02
C CYS A 32 6.62 -2.23 -15.07
N GLY A 33 5.70 -2.75 -14.26
CA GLY A 33 5.41 -4.18 -14.19
C GLY A 33 6.48 -5.01 -13.46
N GLY A 34 7.52 -4.38 -12.91
CA GLY A 34 8.58 -5.07 -12.15
C GLY A 34 8.10 -5.56 -10.79
N GLY A 35 8.74 -6.58 -10.21
CA GLY A 35 8.40 -7.05 -8.86
C GLY A 35 8.63 -5.96 -7.80
N MET A 36 7.68 -5.79 -6.88
CA MET A 36 7.84 -4.87 -5.74
C MET A 36 8.69 -5.50 -4.63
N GLY A 37 9.33 -4.64 -3.83
CA GLY A 37 10.14 -5.05 -2.68
C GLY A 37 9.32 -5.74 -1.59
N ASN A 38 10.01 -6.20 -0.53
CA ASN A 38 9.30 -6.84 0.57
C ASN A 38 8.63 -5.79 1.47
N PRO A 39 7.32 -5.90 1.76
CA PRO A 39 6.65 -4.97 2.65
C PRO A 39 7.14 -5.15 4.09
N GLN A 40 7.51 -4.03 4.71
CA GLN A 40 7.95 -3.92 6.09
C GLN A 40 6.95 -3.08 6.86
N LEU A 41 6.45 -3.61 7.98
CA LEU A 41 5.57 -2.89 8.86
C LEU A 41 6.35 -1.79 9.60
N ARG A 42 5.88 -0.55 9.53
CA ARG A 42 6.47 0.61 10.20
C ARG A 42 5.40 1.37 10.96
N GLN A 43 5.81 2.03 12.04
CA GLN A 43 4.93 2.95 12.76
C GLN A 43 4.59 4.14 11.86
N TYR A 44 3.33 4.57 11.93
CA TYR A 44 2.81 5.71 11.20
C TYR A 44 2.04 6.63 12.14
N THR A 45 2.30 7.93 12.01
CA THR A 45 1.62 8.95 12.78
C THR A 45 1.35 10.16 11.89
N GLU A 46 0.09 10.54 11.76
CA GLU A 46 -0.37 11.69 10.97
C GLU A 46 -1.67 12.21 11.60
N ASP A 47 -1.77 13.53 11.83
CA ASP A 47 -3.00 14.19 12.30
C ASP A 47 -3.68 13.52 13.52
N GLY A 48 -2.89 13.05 14.49
CA GLY A 48 -3.40 12.38 15.69
C GLY A 48 -3.85 10.93 15.49
N PHE A 49 -3.72 10.37 14.29
CA PHE A 49 -3.83 8.93 14.07
C PHE A 49 -2.50 8.25 14.36
N PHE A 50 -2.55 7.17 15.14
CA PHE A 50 -1.39 6.35 15.49
C PHE A 50 -1.66 4.92 15.05
N GLY A 51 -0.74 4.34 14.28
CA GLY A 51 -0.90 2.97 13.82
C GLY A 51 0.35 2.43 13.14
N GLN A 52 0.17 1.40 12.33
CA GLN A 52 1.25 0.79 11.56
C GLN A 52 0.81 0.57 10.12
N ILE A 53 1.70 0.85 9.19
CA ILE A 53 1.49 0.63 7.76
C ILE A 53 2.66 -0.14 7.18
N HIS A 54 2.41 -0.85 6.09
CA HIS A 54 3.46 -1.51 5.34
C HIS A 54 4.11 -0.53 4.36
N THR A 55 5.43 -0.49 4.36
CA THR A 55 6.28 0.29 3.45
C THR A 55 7.20 -0.66 2.70
N TRP A 56 7.64 -0.31 1.49
CA TRP A 56 8.58 -1.13 0.73
C TRP A 56 9.40 -0.27 -0.22
N GLU A 57 10.55 -0.79 -0.61
CA GLU A 57 11.43 -0.18 -1.60
C GLU A 57 11.43 -1.04 -2.86
N ASN A 58 11.08 -0.46 -3.99
CA ASN A 58 11.06 -1.19 -5.25
C ASN A 58 12.47 -1.29 -5.83
N PRO A 59 12.94 -2.49 -6.22
CA PRO A 59 14.25 -2.65 -6.84
C PRO A 59 14.37 -1.91 -8.18
N CYS A 60 13.24 -1.61 -8.84
CA CYS A 60 13.21 -0.82 -10.07
C CYS A 60 13.41 0.70 -9.85
N GLY A 61 13.49 1.17 -8.60
CA GLY A 61 13.69 2.58 -8.25
C GLY A 61 12.43 3.46 -8.35
N HIS A 62 11.31 2.96 -8.90
CA HIS A 62 10.05 3.71 -8.95
C HIS A 62 9.33 3.73 -7.59
N VAL A 63 8.78 4.88 -7.23
CA VAL A 63 7.93 5.02 -6.05
C VAL A 63 6.52 4.50 -6.37
N ALA A 64 6.12 3.39 -5.73
CA ALA A 64 4.76 2.88 -5.81
C ALA A 64 3.88 3.51 -4.74
N HIS A 65 3.09 4.51 -5.11
CA HIS A 65 2.12 5.11 -4.19
C HIS A 65 0.99 4.12 -3.85
N TYR A 66 0.55 4.10 -2.59
CA TYR A 66 -0.54 3.24 -2.11
C TYR A 66 -1.82 3.32 -2.94
N LYS A 67 -2.16 4.51 -3.45
CA LYS A 67 -3.34 4.74 -4.30
C LYS A 67 -3.27 4.06 -5.68
N ASN A 68 -2.06 3.73 -6.13
CA ASN A 68 -1.81 3.10 -7.42
C ASN A 68 -1.70 1.57 -7.30
N LEU A 69 -1.79 1.02 -6.08
CA LEU A 69 -1.83 -0.41 -5.90
C LEU A 69 -3.10 -0.98 -6.52
N GLN A 70 -2.94 -1.96 -7.40
CA GLN A 70 -4.06 -2.73 -7.88
C GLN A 70 -4.50 -3.68 -6.77
N ILE A 71 -5.63 -3.38 -6.15
CA ILE A 71 -6.23 -4.24 -5.13
C ILE A 71 -6.85 -5.42 -5.86
N ALA A 72 -6.35 -6.62 -5.56
CA ALA A 72 -7.04 -7.84 -5.93
C ALA A 72 -8.27 -7.91 -5.04
N GLY A 73 -9.42 -7.53 -5.58
CA GLY A 73 -10.68 -7.76 -4.90
C GLY A 73 -10.87 -9.26 -4.72
N ASP A 74 -11.26 -9.67 -3.52
CA ASP A 74 -12.27 -10.70 -3.39
C ASP A 74 -13.46 -10.22 -4.24
N ALA A 75 -13.52 -10.63 -5.50
CA ALA A 75 -14.79 -10.64 -6.20
C ALA A 75 -15.64 -11.64 -5.42
N GLU A 76 -16.55 -11.13 -4.61
CA GLU A 76 -17.92 -11.58 -4.30
C GLU A 76 -18.37 -11.15 -2.90
#